data_AF-A0A2G9TB80-F1
#
_entry.id   AF-A0A2G9TB80-F1
#
_cell.length_a   1.000
_cell.length_b   1.000
_cell.length_c   1.000
_cell.angle_alpha   90.00
_cell.angle_beta   90.00
_cell.angle_gamma   90.00
#
_symmetry.space_group_name_H-M   'P 1'
#
loop_
_entity.id
_entity.type
_entity.pdbx_description
1 polymer ?
#
loop_
_entity_poly.entity_id
_entity_poly.type
_entity_poly.pdbx_seq_one_letter_code
_entity_poly.pdbx_strand_id
1 'polypeptide(L)'
;RRIGLDNAVDFYELMTAPIAKIMNKWFESDVLKATLGTDGVIGFAASPYDIGTGSLKRLNIYVLLHHVLGGLDNRSSTWGYVMGGMGA
;
A
#
# COMPACT_ATOMS: atom_id res chain seq x y z
N ARG A 1 -21.34 6.51 3.12
CA ARG A 1 -21.06 7.52 2.07
C ARG A 1 -20.83 6.76 0.77
N ARG A 2 -21.67 6.90 -0.27
CA ARG A 2 -21.37 6.29 -1.58
C ARG A 2 -20.21 7.04 -2.21
N ILE A 3 -19.28 6.33 -2.85
CA ILE A 3 -18.28 6.97 -3.72
C ILE A 3 -19.05 7.43 -4.96
N GLY A 4 -19.24 8.74 -5.08
CA GLY A 4 -19.91 9.34 -6.25
C GLY A 4 -19.07 9.18 -7.51
N LEU A 5 -19.72 9.19 -8.68
CA LEU A 5 -19.06 9.11 -9.98
C LEU A 5 -18.00 10.20 -10.16
N ASP A 6 -18.20 11.35 -9.51
CA ASP A 6 -17.29 12.51 -9.53
C ASP A 6 -15.86 12.16 -9.10
N ASN A 7 -15.68 11.15 -8.24
CA ASN A 7 -14.37 10.72 -7.73
C ASN A 7 -13.89 9.39 -8.34
N ALA A 8 -14.59 8.85 -9.33
CA ALA A 8 -14.28 7.52 -9.87
C ALA A 8 -12.90 7.45 -10.53
N VAL A 9 -12.49 8.53 -11.20
CA VAL A 9 -11.17 8.62 -11.86
C VAL A 9 -10.04 8.68 -10.84
N ASP A 10 -10.17 9.50 -9.80
CA ASP A 10 -9.19 9.59 -8.73
C ASP A 10 -9.08 8.28 -7.95
N PHE A 11 -10.20 7.61 -7.71
CA PHE A 11 -10.21 6.29 -7.09
C PHE A 11 -9.52 5.24 -7.97
N TYR A 12 -9.79 5.25 -9.27
CA TYR A 12 -9.10 4.36 -10.21
C TYR A 12 -7.60 4.65 -10.28
N GLU A 13 -7.19 5.91 -10.32
CA GLU A 13 -5.77 6.30 -10.27
C GLU A 13 -5.13 5.80 -8.98
N LEU A 14 -5.76 6.07 -7.83
CA LEU A 14 -5.28 5.60 -6.54
C LEU A 14 -5.03 4.10 -6.61
N MET A 15 -6.07 3.32 -6.90
CA MET A 15 -6.03 1.85 -6.89
C MET A 15 -5.07 1.22 -7.90
N THR A 16 -4.68 1.93 -8.97
CA THR A 16 -3.89 1.33 -10.08
C THR A 16 -2.51 1.95 -10.30
N ALA A 17 -2.21 3.09 -9.69
CA ALA A 17 -0.93 3.77 -9.87
C ALA A 17 0.20 3.09 -9.06
N PRO A 18 1.46 3.23 -9.50
CA PRO A 18 2.61 2.93 -8.66
C PRO A 18 2.57 3.75 -7.38
N ILE A 19 3.02 3.16 -6.27
CA ILE A 19 3.02 3.88 -5.00
C ILE A 19 3.90 5.12 -5.04
N ALA A 20 5.04 5.09 -5.76
CA ALA A 20 5.90 6.25 -5.93
C ALA A 20 5.17 7.46 -6.55
N LYS A 21 4.22 7.23 -7.46
CA LYS A 21 3.42 8.31 -8.06
C LYS A 21 2.54 8.98 -7.01
N ILE A 22 1.86 8.19 -6.18
CA ILE A 22 0.97 8.71 -5.14
C ILE A 22 1.79 9.40 -4.04
N MET A 23 2.91 8.81 -3.62
CA MET A 23 3.79 9.38 -2.60
C MET A 23 4.33 10.75 -3.03
N ASN A 24 4.78 10.88 -4.27
CA ASN A 24 5.28 12.15 -4.81
C ASN A 24 4.17 13.19 -5.07
N LYS A 25 2.91 12.75 -5.26
CA LYS A 25 1.77 13.65 -5.45
C LYS A 25 1.35 14.33 -4.14
N TRP A 26 1.43 13.62 -3.01
CA TRP A 26 0.81 14.05 -1.75
C TRP A 26 1.78 14.37 -0.62
N PHE A 27 3.04 13.90 -0.69
CA PHE A 27 4.02 14.11 0.37
C PHE A 27 5.26 14.82 -0.15
N GLU A 28 5.77 15.75 0.64
CA GLU A 28 7.02 16.47 0.35
C GLU A 28 8.22 15.81 1.05
N SER A 29 8.03 15.32 2.28
CA SER A 29 9.07 14.70 3.11
C SER A 29 9.53 13.35 2.57
N ASP A 30 10.83 13.24 2.29
CA ASP A 30 11.43 11.98 1.82
C ASP A 30 11.36 10.86 2.86
N VAL A 31 11.37 11.20 4.15
CA VAL A 31 11.19 10.22 5.24
C VAL A 31 9.80 9.60 5.15
N LEU A 32 8.75 10.40 4.98
CA LEU A 32 7.38 9.90 4.86
C LEU A 32 7.19 9.06 3.59
N LYS A 33 7.74 9.51 2.45
CA LYS A 33 7.70 8.74 1.19
C LYS A 33 8.39 7.39 1.34
N ALA A 34 9.54 7.33 2.01
CA ALA A 34 10.27 6.09 2.22
C ALA A 34 9.52 5.12 3.14
N THR A 35 8.99 5.61 4.26
CA THR A 35 8.25 4.76 5.23
C THR A 35 6.98 4.19 4.62
N LEU A 36 6.11 5.04 4.05
CA LEU A 36 4.84 4.60 3.45
C LEU A 36 5.04 3.84 2.14
N GLY A 37 6.06 4.22 1.36
CA GLY A 37 6.45 3.51 0.15
C GLY A 37 6.91 2.07 0.43
N THR A 38 7.66 1.87 1.53
CA THR A 38 8.06 0.53 1.99
C THR A 38 6.85 -0.28 2.40
N ASP A 39 5.94 0.30 3.18
CA ASP A 39 4.74 -0.39 3.65
C ASP A 39 3.79 -0.78 2.50
N GLY A 40 3.73 0.00 1.41
CA GLY A 40 2.93 -0.38 0.25
C GLY A 40 3.60 -1.33 -0.75
N VAL A 41 4.82 -1.80 -0.49
CA VAL A 41 5.45 -2.87 -1.29
C VAL A 41 5.84 -4.09 -0.46
N ILE A 42 5.88 -4.00 0.87
CA ILE A 42 6.26 -5.13 1.72
C ILE A 42 5.25 -6.28 1.55
N GLY A 43 5.77 -7.48 1.27
CA GLY A 43 4.94 -8.65 0.92
C GLY A 43 4.54 -8.73 -0.57
N PHE A 44 4.86 -7.71 -1.37
CA PHE A 44 4.64 -7.69 -2.81
C PHE A 44 5.98 -7.60 -3.56
N ALA A 45 6.31 -8.62 -4.35
CA ALA A 45 7.61 -8.72 -5.03
C ALA A 45 7.69 -7.81 -6.28
N ALA A 46 7.56 -6.49 -6.10
CA ALA A 46 7.65 -5.51 -7.18
C ALA A 46 8.36 -4.22 -6.76
N SER A 47 8.84 -3.46 -7.75
CA SER A 47 9.46 -2.15 -7.52
C SER A 47 8.41 -1.10 -7.13
N PRO A 48 8.74 -0.12 -6.25
CA PRO A 48 7.88 1.05 -5.98
C PRO A 48 7.55 1.89 -7.23
N TYR A 49 8.36 1.74 -8.28
CA TYR A 49 8.23 2.42 -9.57
C TYR A 49 7.65 1.52 -10.67
N ASP A 50 7.35 0.25 -10.39
CA ASP A 50 6.79 -0.66 -11.38
C ASP A 50 5.41 -0.13 -11.81
N ILE A 51 5.35 0.39 -13.03
CA ILE A 51 4.14 0.87 -13.73
C ILE A 51 3.24 -0.25 -14.25
N GLY A 52 3.59 -1.51 -13.95
CA GLY A 52 2.76 -2.68 -14.22
C GLY A 52 2.22 -2.76 -15.64
N THR A 53 3.04 -3.21 -16.59
CA THR A 53 2.56 -3.68 -17.90
C THR A 53 2.02 -5.11 -17.77
N GLY A 54 0.81 -5.25 -17.22
CA GLY A 54 0.09 -6.54 -17.12
C GLY A 54 -0.87 -6.65 -15.93
N SER A 55 -1.79 -7.63 -15.99
CA SER A 55 -2.93 -7.84 -15.07
C SER A 55 -2.57 -8.15 -13.60
N LEU A 56 -1.29 -8.27 -13.25
CA LEU A 56 -0.81 -8.68 -11.92
C LEU A 56 0.08 -7.64 -11.21
N LYS A 57 0.35 -6.47 -11.79
CA LYS A 57 1.32 -5.49 -11.25
C LYS A 57 0.74 -4.11 -10.87
N ARG A 58 -0.57 -3.99 -10.66
CA ARG A 58 -1.24 -2.68 -10.50
C ARG A 58 -1.69 -2.30 -9.08
N LEU A 59 -1.36 -3.07 -8.04
CA LEU A 59 -2.03 -2.93 -6.73
C LEU A 59 -1.12 -2.48 -5.56
N ASN A 60 -0.06 -1.71 -5.80
CA ASN A 60 0.86 -1.28 -4.72
C ASN A 60 0.18 -0.40 -3.66
N ILE A 61 -0.68 0.56 -4.05
CA ILE A 61 -1.41 1.33 -3.02
C ILE A 61 -2.40 0.46 -2.24
N TYR A 62 -2.93 -0.59 -2.87
CA TYR A 62 -3.89 -1.46 -2.22
C TYR A 62 -3.21 -2.26 -1.12
N VAL A 63 -1.93 -2.62 -1.27
CA VAL A 63 -1.14 -3.23 -0.20
C VAL A 63 -0.99 -2.27 0.98
N LEU A 64 -0.61 -1.01 0.73
CA LEU A 64 -0.58 0.02 1.79
C LEU A 64 -1.95 0.15 2.47
N LEU A 65 -3.01 0.24 1.68
CA LEU A 65 -4.37 0.34 2.18
C LEU A 65 -4.75 -0.88 3.02
N HIS A 66 -4.35 -2.07 2.61
CA HIS A 66 -4.58 -3.32 3.34
C HIS A 66 -3.85 -3.35 4.69
N HIS A 67 -2.65 -2.75 4.79
CA HIS A 67 -1.91 -2.69 6.04
C HIS A 67 -2.51 -1.68 7.03
N VAL A 68 -3.00 -0.53 6.53
CA VAL A 68 -3.55 0.53 7.39
C VAL A 68 -5.07 0.39 7.64
N LEU A 69 -5.82 -0.17 6.69
CA LEU A 69 -7.25 -0.42 6.81
C LEU A 69 -7.50 -1.90 7.10
N GLY A 70 -7.82 -2.18 8.35
CA GLY A 70 -8.19 -3.53 8.76
C GLY A 70 -8.04 -3.73 10.25
N GLY A 71 -8.83 -4.64 10.79
CA GLY A 71 -8.79 -5.06 12.17
C GLY A 71 -9.79 -6.18 12.43
N LEU A 72 -9.44 -7.11 13.33
CA LEU A 72 -10.32 -8.16 13.81
C LEU A 72 -10.65 -7.87 15.27
N ASP A 73 -11.91 -7.99 15.65
CA ASP A 73 -12.37 -7.83 17.04
C ASP A 73 -11.91 -6.52 17.72
N ASN A 74 -12.04 -5.39 17.04
CA ASN A 74 -11.55 -4.07 17.49
C ASN A 74 -10.04 -3.99 17.76
N ARG A 75 -9.25 -4.91 17.21
CA ARG A 75 -7.78 -4.87 17.28
C ARG A 75 -7.19 -4.49 15.94
N SER A 76 -6.22 -3.59 15.97
CA SER A 76 -5.43 -3.21 14.81
C SER A 76 -4.51 -4.34 14.36
N SER A 77 -4.21 -4.38 13.06
CA SER A 77 -3.15 -5.23 12.51
C SER A 77 -1.84 -5.05 13.30
N THR A 78 -1.15 -6.15 13.59
CA THR A 78 0.08 -6.15 14.40
C THR A 78 1.13 -7.05 13.75
N TRP A 79 2.40 -6.65 13.83
CA TRP A 79 3.55 -7.48 13.46
C TRP A 79 4.00 -8.31 14.66
N GLY A 80 4.37 -9.56 14.42
CA GLY A 80 4.81 -10.48 15.47
C GLY A 80 6.03 -11.30 15.06
N TYR A 81 6.84 -11.66 16.05
CA TYR A 81 7.93 -12.62 15.91
C TYR A 81 7.61 -13.85 16.76
N VAL A 82 7.98 -15.03 16.26
CA VAL A 82 7.87 -16.27 17.03
C VAL A 82 8.93 -16.25 18.12
N MET A 83 8.53 -16.49 19.37
CA MET A 83 9.49 -16.70 20.47
C MET A 83 10.31 -17.97 20.21
N GLY A 84 11.64 -17.85 20.24
CA GLY A 84 12.56 -18.92 19.82
C GLY A 84 13.03 -18.81 18.37
N GLY A 85 12.42 -17.96 17.56
CA GLY A 85 12.77 -17.78 16.16
C GLY A 85 12.20 -18.88 15.25
N MET A 86 12.48 -18.79 13.95
CA MET A 86 11.94 -19.72 12.95
C MET A 86 12.58 -21.12 12.97
N GLY A 87 13.59 -21.34 13.81
CA GLY A 87 14.38 -22.58 13.85
C GLY A 87 14.49 -23.25 15.22
N ALA A 88 13.66 -22.83 16.19
CA ALA A 88 13.52 -23.50 17.48
C ALA A 88 12.67 -24.77 17.37
#